data_AF-A0A7W6CM39-F1
#
_entry.id   AF-A0A7W6CM39-F1
#
_cell.length_a   1.000
_cell.length_b   1.000
_cell.length_c   1.000
_cell.angle_alpha   90.00
_cell.angle_beta   90.00
_cell.angle_gamma   90.00
#
_symmetry.space_group_name_H-M   'P 1'
#
loop_
_entity.id
_entity.type
_entity.pdbx_description
1 polymer ?
#
loop_
_entity_poly.entity_id
_entity_poly.type
_entity_poly.pdbx_seq_one_letter_code
_entity_poly.pdbx_strand_id
1 'polypeptide(L)'
;MGRLVIGAISALVLVSAGFFWWQGRASLDHAAPLPAVSGPPADSAIALPDADPHGRGPALPNAVKKVMSKEEKRFNRYDRNRDGSINRNEMLSTRVNAFQKLDMNHDNLLSFEEWAVKTSNRFKEIDRNGDGILSHAELNAYYAAQDAKKAERDAGRDRAKADCACGKAAPKGRPASDDDDPD
;
A
#
# COMPACT_ATOMS: atom_id res chain seq x y z
N MET A 1 39.21 44.34 -17.90
CA MET A 1 39.97 43.13 -17.49
C MET A 1 39.17 42.16 -16.62
N GLY A 2 38.50 42.61 -15.54
CA GLY A 2 37.83 41.69 -14.59
C GLY A 2 36.70 40.80 -15.18
N ARG A 3 35.94 41.29 -16.17
CA ARG A 3 34.83 40.54 -16.78
C ARG A 3 35.30 39.33 -17.61
N LEU A 4 36.49 39.39 -18.21
CA LEU A 4 37.10 38.27 -18.94
C LEU A 4 37.66 37.22 -17.98
N VAL A 5 38.23 37.65 -16.85
CA VAL A 5 38.71 36.75 -15.80
C VAL A 5 37.56 35.97 -15.15
N ILE A 6 36.44 36.64 -14.86
CA ILE A 6 35.23 35.98 -14.32
C ILE A 6 34.64 34.98 -15.34
N GLY A 7 34.66 35.32 -16.64
CA GLY A 7 34.24 34.41 -17.70
C GLY A 7 35.13 33.15 -17.79
N ALA A 8 36.45 33.31 -17.68
CA ALA A 8 37.38 32.17 -17.71
C ALA A 8 37.20 31.24 -16.50
N ILE A 9 37.01 31.80 -15.29
CA ILE A 9 36.82 31.01 -14.07
C ILE A 9 35.49 30.25 -14.12
N SER A 10 34.41 30.89 -14.58
CA SER A 10 33.09 30.25 -14.69
C SER A 10 33.08 29.10 -15.70
N ALA A 11 33.77 29.26 -16.84
CA ALA A 11 33.96 28.18 -17.80
C ALA A 11 34.72 26.99 -17.18
N LEU A 12 35.76 27.26 -16.39
CA LEU A 12 36.55 26.22 -15.72
C LEU A 12 35.73 25.45 -14.66
N VAL A 13 34.86 26.15 -13.93
CA VAL A 13 33.94 25.54 -12.95
C VAL A 13 32.89 24.66 -13.63
N LEU A 14 32.36 25.08 -14.78
CA LEU A 14 31.37 24.27 -15.52
C LEU A 14 32.00 23.00 -16.12
N VAL A 15 33.22 23.10 -16.65
CA VAL A 15 33.96 21.94 -17.16
C VAL A 15 34.30 20.95 -16.03
N SER A 16 34.74 21.44 -14.88
CA SER A 16 35.07 20.57 -13.74
C SER A 16 33.82 19.91 -13.14
N ALA A 17 32.70 20.63 -13.04
CA ALA A 17 31.42 20.06 -12.61
C ALA A 17 30.91 18.99 -13.58
N GLY A 18 31.03 19.21 -14.89
CA GLY A 18 30.68 18.22 -15.90
C GLY A 18 31.57 16.97 -15.81
N PHE A 19 32.87 17.15 -15.63
CA PHE A 19 33.81 16.05 -15.45
C PHE A 19 33.56 15.26 -14.17
N PHE A 20 33.23 15.94 -13.07
CA PHE A 20 32.84 15.31 -11.81
C PHE A 20 31.54 14.50 -11.94
N TRP A 21 30.53 15.04 -12.62
CA TRP A 21 29.28 14.34 -12.88
C TRP A 21 29.49 13.09 -13.76
N TRP A 22 30.41 13.18 -14.72
CA TRP A 22 30.80 12.04 -15.55
C TRP A 22 31.58 10.97 -14.77
N GLN A 23 32.55 11.35 -13.93
CA GLN A 23 33.29 10.39 -13.10
C GLN A 23 32.43 9.73 -12.02
N GLY A 24 31.50 10.46 -11.40
CA GLY A 24 30.63 9.93 -10.34
C GLY A 24 29.68 8.81 -10.78
N ARG A 25 29.32 8.77 -12.07
CA ARG A 25 28.51 7.67 -12.64
C ARG A 25 29.31 6.39 -12.89
N ALA A 26 30.62 6.46 -13.07
CA ALA A 26 31.46 5.29 -13.39
C ALA A 26 31.87 4.47 -12.16
N SER A 27 31.76 5.04 -10.95
CA SER A 27 32.16 4.38 -9.70
C SER A 27 31.11 3.40 -9.14
N LEU A 28 29.89 3.37 -9.70
CA LEU A 28 28.85 2.41 -9.27
C LEU A 28 28.99 1.03 -9.93
N ASP A 29 29.77 0.92 -11.02
CA ASP A 29 29.96 -0.32 -11.78
C ASP A 29 31.33 -0.98 -11.57
N HIS A 30 32.16 -0.46 -10.67
CA HIS A 30 33.30 -1.24 -10.19
C HIS A 30 32.74 -2.34 -9.30
N ALA A 31 32.38 -3.44 -9.97
CA ALA A 31 32.02 -4.72 -9.39
C ALA A 31 32.97 -4.99 -8.23
N ALA A 32 32.48 -4.75 -7.02
CA ALA A 32 33.14 -5.23 -5.82
C ALA A 32 33.41 -6.71 -6.10
N PRO A 33 34.67 -7.18 -6.00
CA PRO A 33 34.93 -8.60 -6.16
C PRO A 33 33.97 -9.28 -5.21
N LEU A 34 33.10 -10.13 -5.77
CA LEU A 34 32.14 -10.89 -4.99
C LEU A 34 32.93 -11.46 -3.81
N PRO A 35 32.46 -11.32 -2.56
CA PRO A 35 33.14 -11.96 -1.44
C PRO A 35 33.37 -13.40 -1.87
N ALA A 36 34.63 -13.87 -1.81
CA ALA A 36 34.93 -15.26 -2.10
C ALA A 36 34.15 -16.07 -1.07
N VAL A 37 32.95 -16.50 -1.45
CA VAL A 37 32.14 -17.39 -0.64
C VAL A 37 32.89 -18.70 -0.76
N SER A 38 33.79 -18.93 0.19
CA SER A 38 34.31 -20.25 0.51
C SER A 38 33.13 -21.05 1.04
N GLY A 39 32.23 -21.44 0.14
CA GLY A 39 31.20 -22.40 0.44
C GLY A 39 31.90 -23.69 0.91
N PRO A 40 31.32 -24.42 1.88
CA PRO A 40 31.83 -25.74 2.22
C PRO A 40 31.97 -26.60 0.95
N PRO A 41 32.94 -27.53 0.90
CA PRO A 41 33.18 -28.36 -0.27
C PRO A 41 31.87 -29.01 -0.73
N ALA A 42 31.66 -29.03 -2.05
CA ALA A 42 30.48 -29.54 -2.75
C ALA A 42 30.16 -31.02 -2.47
N ASP A 43 30.94 -31.69 -1.62
CA ASP A 43 30.77 -33.09 -1.22
C ASP A 43 29.88 -33.27 0.01
N SER A 44 29.48 -32.18 0.67
CA SER A 44 28.29 -32.24 1.51
C SER A 44 27.07 -32.00 0.63
N ALA A 45 26.76 -33.00 -0.19
CA ALA A 45 25.42 -33.17 -0.71
C ALA A 45 24.51 -33.21 0.53
N ILE A 46 23.94 -32.06 0.88
CA ILE A 46 22.81 -32.00 1.78
C ILE A 46 21.81 -32.91 1.08
N ALA A 47 21.61 -34.11 1.62
CA ALA A 47 20.54 -34.99 1.20
C ALA A 47 19.27 -34.19 1.46
N LEU A 48 18.82 -33.47 0.44
CA LEU A 48 17.54 -32.79 0.46
C LEU A 48 16.56 -33.91 0.77
N PRO A 49 15.80 -33.82 1.87
CA PRO A 49 14.79 -34.82 2.15
C PRO A 49 13.91 -34.91 0.91
N ASP A 50 13.66 -36.13 0.44
CA ASP A 50 12.82 -36.40 -0.71
C ASP A 50 11.42 -35.87 -0.38
N ALA A 51 11.17 -34.63 -0.79
CA ALA A 51 9.94 -33.93 -0.50
C ALA A 51 8.96 -34.42 -1.55
N ASP A 52 8.08 -35.33 -1.15
CA ASP A 52 6.94 -35.73 -1.96
C ASP A 52 6.27 -34.45 -2.50
N PRO A 53 6.20 -34.25 -3.83
CA PRO A 53 5.55 -33.08 -4.42
C PRO A 53 4.06 -32.99 -4.07
N HIS A 54 3.48 -34.06 -3.52
CA HIS A 54 2.14 -34.13 -2.95
C HIS A 54 2.12 -34.29 -1.42
N GLY A 55 3.29 -34.31 -0.80
CA GLY A 55 3.51 -34.47 0.63
C GLY A 55 3.02 -33.25 1.39
N ARG A 56 1.89 -33.40 2.07
CA ARG A 56 1.40 -32.36 2.97
C ARG A 56 2.20 -32.44 4.26
N GLY A 57 3.18 -31.54 4.43
CA GLY A 57 3.95 -31.42 5.66
C GLY A 57 3.05 -31.27 6.90
N PRO A 58 3.57 -31.54 8.12
CA PRO A 58 2.80 -31.37 9.35
C PRO A 58 2.15 -29.99 9.34
N ALA A 59 0.87 -29.94 9.69
CA ALA A 59 0.09 -28.71 9.66
C ALA A 59 0.93 -27.61 10.31
N LEU A 60 1.18 -26.53 9.55
CA LEU A 60 1.90 -25.36 10.05
C LEU A 60 1.36 -25.07 11.45
N PRO A 61 2.23 -24.95 12.49
CA PRO A 61 1.77 -24.66 13.84
C PRO A 61 0.86 -23.46 13.71
N ASN A 62 -0.41 -23.64 14.10
CA ASN A 62 -1.49 -22.68 13.83
C ASN A 62 -0.92 -21.29 14.00
N ALA A 63 -0.62 -20.60 12.88
CA ALA A 63 -0.06 -19.27 12.93
C ALA A 63 -1.15 -18.47 13.61
N VAL A 64 -0.97 -18.24 14.90
CA VAL A 64 -1.99 -17.63 15.75
C VAL A 64 -2.15 -16.28 15.12
N LYS A 65 -3.22 -16.10 14.34
CA LYS A 65 -3.51 -14.83 13.69
C LYS A 65 -3.51 -13.84 14.84
N LYS A 66 -2.47 -13.02 14.96
CA LYS A 66 -2.36 -12.08 16.07
C LYS A 66 -3.64 -11.28 16.03
N VAL A 67 -4.52 -11.50 16.99
CA VAL A 67 -5.81 -10.83 17.04
C VAL A 67 -5.48 -9.42 17.44
N MET A 68 -5.23 -8.58 16.43
CA MET A 68 -4.84 -7.20 16.67
C MET A 68 -6.00 -6.52 17.40
N SER A 69 -5.68 -5.91 18.55
CA SER A 69 -6.66 -5.14 19.30
C SER A 69 -7.20 -4.00 18.43
N LYS A 70 -8.34 -3.42 18.79
CA LYS A 70 -8.89 -2.28 18.03
C LYS A 70 -7.92 -1.11 18.06
N GLU A 71 -7.17 -0.98 19.14
CA GLU A 71 -6.14 0.01 19.40
C GLU A 71 -4.93 -0.23 18.50
N GLU A 72 -4.47 -1.47 18.39
CA GLU A 72 -3.37 -1.85 17.50
C GLU A 72 -3.74 -1.63 16.02
N LYS A 73 -5.00 -1.92 15.63
CA LYS A 73 -5.50 -1.60 14.29
C LYS A 73 -5.59 -0.10 14.00
N ARG A 74 -5.90 0.71 15.03
CA ARG A 74 -5.89 2.17 14.90
C ARG A 74 -4.46 2.69 14.78
N PHE A 75 -3.57 2.18 15.63
CA PHE A 75 -2.16 2.51 15.64
C PHE A 75 -1.50 2.23 14.29
N ASN A 76 -1.67 1.01 13.78
CA ASN A 76 -1.13 0.58 12.48
C ASN A 76 -1.71 1.34 11.26
N ARG A 77 -2.79 2.12 11.46
CA ARG A 77 -3.31 2.99 10.40
C ARG A 77 -2.47 4.28 10.26
N TYR A 78 -1.83 4.71 11.34
CA TYR A 78 -1.02 5.91 11.39
C TYR A 78 0.47 5.58 11.23
N ASP A 79 0.97 4.55 11.91
CA ASP A 79 2.34 4.06 11.79
C ASP A 79 2.57 3.45 10.40
N ARG A 80 3.08 4.28 9.48
CA ARG A 80 3.28 3.88 8.07
C ARG A 80 4.63 3.20 7.88
N ASN A 81 5.63 3.64 8.63
CA ASN A 81 6.99 3.10 8.56
C ASN A 81 7.20 1.84 9.43
N ARG A 82 6.19 1.45 10.23
CA ARG A 82 6.18 0.29 11.13
C ARG A 82 7.31 0.32 12.15
N ASP A 83 7.61 1.50 12.66
CA ASP A 83 8.66 1.68 13.67
C ASP A 83 8.13 1.55 15.11
N GLY A 84 6.82 1.32 15.28
CA GLY A 84 6.20 1.17 16.60
C GLY A 84 5.98 2.50 17.34
N SER A 85 6.18 3.63 16.65
CA SER A 85 5.86 4.97 17.11
C SER A 85 4.97 5.69 16.09
N ILE A 86 4.28 6.75 16.50
CA ILE A 86 3.56 7.63 15.57
C ILE A 86 4.17 9.01 15.68
N ASN A 87 4.86 9.44 14.63
CA ASN A 87 5.38 10.80 14.58
C ASN A 87 4.28 11.83 14.23
N ARG A 88 4.60 13.13 14.34
CA ARG A 88 3.64 14.21 14.05
C ARG A 88 3.11 14.17 12.61
N ASN A 89 3.96 13.88 11.64
CA ASN A 89 3.58 13.83 10.23
C ASN A 89 2.65 12.65 9.95
N GLU A 90 2.92 11.50 10.56
CA GLU A 90 2.08 10.30 10.48
C GLU A 90 0.71 10.53 11.13
N MET A 91 0.67 11.18 12.28
CA MET A 91 -0.56 11.60 12.94
C MET A 91 -1.39 12.52 12.03
N LEU A 92 -0.74 13.45 11.33
CA LEU A 92 -1.40 14.41 10.44
C LEU A 92 -1.75 13.84 9.06
N SER A 93 -1.30 12.63 8.73
CA SER A 93 -1.49 12.03 7.39
C SER A 93 -2.95 11.93 6.94
N THR A 94 -3.89 11.75 7.88
CA THR A 94 -5.33 11.74 7.58
C THR A 94 -5.84 13.09 7.08
N ARG A 95 -5.30 14.19 7.61
CA ARG A 95 -5.63 15.56 7.18
C ARG A 95 -4.99 15.88 5.85
N VAL A 96 -3.73 15.48 5.66
CA VAL A 96 -3.01 15.63 4.38
C VAL A 96 -3.75 14.91 3.27
N ASN A 97 -4.20 13.67 3.50
CA ASN A 97 -5.00 12.93 2.51
C ASN A 97 -6.34 13.60 2.18
N ALA A 98 -6.97 14.31 3.13
CA ALA A 98 -8.21 15.04 2.87
C ALA A 98 -7.95 16.32 2.06
N PHE A 99 -6.82 16.99 2.33
CA PHE A 99 -6.34 18.15 1.62
C PHE A 99 -5.98 17.80 0.16
N GLN A 100 -5.20 16.74 -0.07
CA GLN A 100 -4.84 16.27 -1.42
C GLN A 100 -6.04 15.84 -2.27
N LYS A 101 -7.18 15.49 -1.64
CA LYS A 101 -8.43 15.18 -2.36
C LYS A 101 -9.22 16.43 -2.75
N LEU A 102 -8.88 17.57 -2.17
CA LEU A 102 -9.53 18.86 -2.38
C LEU A 102 -8.73 19.70 -3.39
N ASP A 103 -7.42 19.69 -3.22
CA ASP A 103 -6.43 20.30 -4.11
C ASP A 103 -6.34 19.48 -5.41
N MET A 104 -6.97 19.98 -6.48
CA MET A 104 -7.02 19.32 -7.78
C MET A 104 -5.86 19.72 -8.68
N ASN A 105 -5.30 20.91 -8.46
CA ASN A 105 -4.19 21.43 -9.24
C ASN A 105 -2.81 21.02 -8.66
N HIS A 106 -2.80 20.41 -7.48
CA HIS A 106 -1.63 19.93 -6.74
C HIS A 106 -0.62 21.03 -6.42
N ASP A 107 -1.09 22.26 -6.20
CA ASP A 107 -0.24 23.40 -5.86
C ASP A 107 0.05 23.51 -4.34
N ASN A 108 -0.52 22.60 -3.53
CA ASN A 108 -0.48 22.59 -2.07
C ASN A 108 -1.19 23.78 -1.40
N LEU A 109 -2.01 24.51 -2.14
CA LEU A 109 -2.94 25.50 -1.64
C LEU A 109 -4.37 25.00 -1.90
N LEU A 110 -5.33 25.49 -1.12
CA LEU A 110 -6.74 25.24 -1.39
C LEU A 110 -7.37 26.54 -1.81
N SER A 111 -7.66 26.69 -3.09
CA SER A 111 -8.36 27.85 -3.60
C SER A 111 -9.83 27.85 -3.15
N PHE A 112 -10.45 29.03 -3.12
CA PHE A 112 -11.88 29.15 -2.80
C PHE A 112 -12.74 28.35 -3.77
N GLU A 113 -12.38 28.33 -5.05
CA GLU A 113 -13.11 27.63 -6.11
C GLU A 113 -13.10 26.11 -5.88
N GLU A 114 -11.94 25.52 -5.58
CA GLU A 114 -11.83 24.09 -5.28
C GLU A 114 -12.65 23.69 -4.05
N TRP A 115 -12.64 24.51 -3.01
CA TRP A 115 -13.45 24.30 -1.83
C TRP A 115 -14.96 24.46 -2.11
N ALA A 116 -15.34 25.47 -2.89
CA ALA A 116 -16.72 25.78 -3.23
C ALA A 116 -17.35 24.72 -4.14
N VAL A 117 -16.60 24.14 -5.09
CA VAL A 117 -17.09 23.05 -5.96
C VAL A 117 -17.48 21.84 -5.12
N LYS A 118 -16.67 21.45 -4.13
CA LYS A 118 -17.05 20.33 -3.27
C LYS A 118 -18.28 20.62 -2.42
N THR A 119 -18.36 21.82 -1.85
CA THR A 119 -19.49 22.24 -1.00
C THR A 119 -20.78 22.31 -1.82
N SER A 120 -20.73 22.87 -3.02
CA SER A 120 -21.89 22.95 -3.92
C SER A 120 -22.34 21.58 -4.42
N ASN A 121 -21.42 20.68 -4.77
CA ASN A 121 -21.77 19.30 -5.13
C ASN A 121 -22.44 18.57 -3.97
N ARG A 122 -21.93 18.77 -2.74
CA ARG A 122 -22.53 18.19 -1.55
C ARG A 122 -23.91 18.77 -1.26
N PHE A 123 -24.09 20.07 -1.45
CA PHE A 123 -25.39 20.73 -1.32
C PHE A 123 -26.42 20.11 -2.28
N LYS A 124 -26.08 19.99 -3.57
CA LYS A 124 -26.92 19.36 -4.60
C LYS A 124 -27.23 17.89 -4.32
N GLU A 125 -26.34 17.19 -3.62
CA GLU A 125 -26.57 15.78 -3.23
C GLU A 125 -27.63 15.65 -2.13
N ILE A 126 -27.76 16.68 -1.27
CA ILE A 126 -28.65 16.67 -0.11
C ILE A 126 -29.99 17.34 -0.46
N ASP A 127 -29.96 18.44 -1.19
CA ASP A 127 -31.14 19.13 -1.73
C ASP A 127 -31.81 18.25 -2.80
N ARG A 128 -32.86 17.55 -2.41
CA ARG A 128 -33.57 16.62 -3.30
C ARG A 128 -34.74 17.27 -4.03
N ASN A 129 -35.30 18.32 -3.46
CA ASN A 129 -36.42 19.02 -4.06
C ASN A 129 -35.95 20.10 -5.06
N GLY A 130 -34.67 20.47 -5.02
CA GLY A 130 -34.04 21.42 -5.93
C GLY A 130 -34.41 22.87 -5.65
N ASP A 131 -34.84 23.19 -4.42
CA ASP A 131 -35.30 24.54 -4.06
C ASP A 131 -34.16 25.48 -3.65
N GLY A 132 -32.92 24.98 -3.55
CA GLY A 132 -31.77 25.78 -3.17
C GLY A 132 -31.67 26.07 -1.67
N ILE A 133 -32.45 25.39 -0.82
CA ILE A 133 -32.45 25.53 0.64
C ILE A 133 -32.37 24.13 1.27
N LEU A 134 -31.47 23.97 2.26
CA LEU A 134 -31.39 22.71 3.01
C LEU A 134 -32.35 22.70 4.20
N SER A 135 -33.43 21.95 4.08
CA SER A 135 -34.32 21.70 5.20
C SER A 135 -33.74 20.67 6.18
N HIS A 136 -34.17 20.74 7.45
CA HIS A 136 -33.77 19.76 8.46
C HIS A 136 -34.19 18.33 8.08
N ALA A 137 -35.35 18.19 7.42
CA ALA A 137 -35.86 16.92 6.94
C ALA A 137 -34.95 16.29 5.88
N GLU A 138 -34.45 17.08 4.92
CA GLU A 138 -33.55 16.61 3.86
C GLU A 138 -32.19 16.20 4.40
N LEU A 139 -31.62 16.98 5.31
CA LEU A 139 -30.37 16.62 5.99
C LEU A 139 -30.52 15.30 6.76
N ASN A 140 -31.60 15.14 7.53
CA ASN A 140 -31.83 13.91 8.29
C ASN A 140 -32.03 12.71 7.36
N ALA A 141 -32.80 12.86 6.28
CA ALA A 141 -32.98 11.81 5.29
C ALA A 141 -31.67 11.43 4.60
N TYR A 142 -30.80 12.41 4.32
CA TYR A 142 -29.48 12.18 3.75
C TYR A 142 -28.59 11.35 4.69
N TYR A 143 -28.48 11.74 5.97
CA TYR A 143 -27.67 11.02 6.95
C TYR A 143 -28.24 9.62 7.24
N ALA A 144 -29.56 9.48 7.37
CA ALA A 144 -30.20 8.18 7.55
C ALA A 144 -29.93 7.23 6.37
N ALA A 145 -29.97 7.75 5.12
CA ALA A 145 -29.63 6.97 3.94
C ALA A 145 -28.15 6.53 3.91
N GLN A 146 -27.23 7.40 4.36
CA GLN A 146 -25.81 7.06 4.46
C GLN A 146 -25.56 5.99 5.53
N ASP A 147 -26.23 6.08 6.67
CA ASP A 147 -26.12 5.08 7.74
C ASP A 147 -26.66 3.71 7.30
N ALA A 148 -27.78 3.69 6.57
CA ALA A 148 -28.31 2.46 5.98
C ALA A 148 -27.33 1.82 4.98
N LYS A 149 -26.77 2.61 4.04
CA LYS A 149 -25.74 2.13 3.09
C LYS A 149 -24.49 1.60 3.80
N LYS A 150 -24.08 2.26 4.89
CA LYS A 150 -22.94 1.81 5.71
C LYS A 150 -23.25 0.50 6.42
N ALA A 151 -24.44 0.36 7.00
CA ALA A 151 -24.88 -0.87 7.65
C ALA A 151 -24.94 -2.04 6.65
N GLU A 152 -25.44 -1.80 5.43
CA GLU A 152 -25.46 -2.80 4.37
C GLU A 152 -24.05 -3.24 3.96
N ARG A 153 -23.12 -2.29 3.76
CA ARG A 153 -21.71 -2.59 3.45
C ARG A 153 -21.04 -3.38 4.59
N ASP A 154 -21.31 -3.02 5.83
CA ASP A 154 -20.73 -3.70 6.98
C ASP A 154 -21.30 -5.13 7.12
N ALA A 155 -22.62 -5.33 6.89
CA ALA A 155 -23.22 -6.66 6.80
C ALA A 155 -22.69 -7.50 5.63
N GLY A 156 -22.46 -6.89 4.46
CA GLY A 156 -21.83 -7.54 3.31
C GLY A 156 -20.39 -7.97 3.58
N ARG A 157 -19.63 -7.15 4.32
CA ARG A 157 -18.27 -7.48 4.78
C ARG A 157 -18.30 -8.67 5.74
N ASP A 158 -19.29 -8.73 6.63
CA ASP A 158 -19.43 -9.83 7.58
C ASP A 158 -19.80 -11.15 6.89
N ARG A 159 -20.69 -11.11 5.88
CA ARG A 159 -20.97 -12.27 5.00
C ARG A 159 -19.72 -12.72 4.24
N ALA A 160 -19.04 -11.81 3.54
CA ALA A 160 -17.82 -12.14 2.81
C ALA A 160 -16.71 -12.72 3.72
N LYS A 161 -16.61 -12.24 4.97
CA LYS A 161 -15.70 -12.79 5.97
C LYS A 161 -16.11 -14.19 6.42
N ALA A 162 -17.41 -14.48 6.52
CA ALA A 162 -17.91 -15.83 6.81
C ALA A 162 -17.69 -16.80 5.65
N ASP A 163 -17.88 -16.35 4.41
CA ASP A 163 -17.65 -17.14 3.19
C ASP A 163 -16.16 -17.49 3.03
N CYS A 164 -15.28 -16.52 3.28
CA CYS A 164 -13.83 -16.72 3.30
C CYS A 164 -13.36 -17.62 4.47
N ALA A 165 -14.17 -17.77 5.53
CA ALA A 165 -13.92 -18.71 6.61
C ALA A 165 -14.38 -20.15 6.29
N CYS A 166 -15.37 -20.31 5.40
CA CYS A 166 -15.95 -21.61 5.01
C CYS A 166 -15.23 -22.28 3.82
N GLY A 167 -14.49 -21.53 3.00
CA GLY A 167 -13.67 -22.08 1.89
C GLY A 167 -12.52 -23.03 2.30
N LYS A 168 -12.40 -23.39 3.58
CA LYS A 168 -11.52 -24.47 4.07
C LYS A 168 -12.19 -25.85 4.08
N ALA A 169 -13.34 -26.03 3.46
CA ALA A 169 -13.87 -27.37 3.18
C ALA A 169 -13.17 -27.93 1.93
N ALA A 170 -12.31 -28.93 2.13
CA ALA A 170 -11.59 -29.64 1.07
C ALA A 170 -12.54 -30.11 -0.03
N PRO A 171 -12.15 -30.04 -1.33
CA PRO A 171 -12.93 -30.71 -2.37
C PRO A 171 -12.93 -32.21 -2.08
N LYS A 172 -14.14 -32.80 -1.99
CA LYS A 172 -14.33 -34.25 -1.88
C LYS A 172 -13.55 -34.94 -3.00
N GLY A 173 -12.83 -36.00 -2.62
CA GLY A 173 -11.93 -36.75 -3.49
C GLY A 173 -12.58 -37.13 -4.81
N ARG A 174 -11.79 -37.01 -5.88
CA ARG A 174 -12.10 -37.62 -7.17
C ARG A 174 -12.05 -39.16 -6.97
N PRO A 175 -13.00 -39.94 -7.50
CA PRO A 175 -12.95 -41.39 -7.37
C PRO A 175 -11.66 -41.91 -8.03
N ALA A 176 -10.98 -42.81 -7.34
CA ALA A 176 -9.82 -43.53 -7.86
C ALA A 176 -10.26 -44.30 -9.12
N SER A 177 -9.49 -44.15 -10.20
CA SER A 177 -9.54 -45.07 -11.33
C SER A 177 -8.84 -46.35 -10.88
N ASP A 178 -9.62 -47.41 -10.73
CA ASP A 178 -9.14 -48.79 -10.67
C ASP A 178 -8.57 -49.13 -12.06
N ASP A 179 -7.25 -49.18 -12.18
CA ASP A 179 -6.57 -49.83 -13.31
C ASP A 179 -5.81 -51.03 -12.74
N ASP A 180 -6.56 -52.14 -12.59
CA ASP A 180 -6.03 -53.50 -12.61
C ASP A 180 -5.58 -53.81 -14.05
N ASP A 181 -4.31 -54.14 -14.26
CA ASP A 181 -3.89 -54.94 -15.42
C ASP A 181 -2.79 -55.92 -14.98
N PRO A 182 -3.01 -57.24 -15.11
CA PRO A 182 -1.98 -58.27 -14.95
C PRO A 182 -1.35 -58.62 -16.31
N ASP A 183 -0.01 -58.65 -16.36
CA ASP A 183 0.84 -59.71 -16.95
C ASP A 183 2.32 -59.32 -16.93
#